data_AF-A0A9W9YHQ1-F1
#
_entry.id   AF-A0A9W9YHQ1-F1
#
_cell.length_a   1.000
_cell.length_b   1.000
_cell.length_c   1.000
_cell.angle_alpha   90.00
_cell.angle_beta   90.00
_cell.angle_gamma   90.00
#
_symmetry.space_group_name_H-M   'P 1'
#
loop_
_entity.id
_entity.type
_entity.pdbx_description
1 polymer ?
#
loop_
_entity_poly.entity_id
_entity_poly.type
_entity_poly.pdbx_seq_one_letter_code
_entity_poly.pdbx_strand_id
1 'polypeptide(L)'
;MTLPRTPTRRCIDSPLAVSCLSDYCLCKLSSAVEGGVKVLDCRVCEDVFTLQGDKVPRLLLCGHTVCHDCLTRLPVHGRKLHCPFDRQSTELGDSGVWGLKKNFALLELLERLQVLQEPLTTCDNESRDDTVRCDENDEHIANIYCTVCETNLCSDCAESTHSTKTL
;
A
#
# COMPACT_ATOMS: atom_id res chain seq x y z
N MET A 1 49.65 -13.59 20.78
CA MET A 1 49.13 -12.91 21.98
C MET A 1 49.31 -11.42 21.69
N THR A 2 48.31 -10.60 21.40
CA THR A 2 47.03 -10.35 22.10
C THR A 2 46.10 -9.54 21.18
N LEU A 3 44.84 -9.93 21.06
CA LEU A 3 43.75 -9.15 20.42
C LEU A 3 43.31 -7.99 21.34
N PRO A 4 43.01 -6.79 20.81
CA PRO A 4 42.23 -5.79 21.55
C PRO A 4 40.77 -5.73 21.04
N ARG A 5 39.92 -6.41 21.82
CA ARG A 5 38.59 -5.99 22.33
C ARG A 5 37.69 -5.18 21.39
N THR A 6 36.71 -5.89 20.83
CA THR A 6 35.43 -5.38 20.32
C THR A 6 34.71 -4.49 21.34
N PRO A 7 34.12 -3.35 20.93
CA PRO A 7 33.11 -2.70 21.76
C PRO A 7 31.83 -3.54 21.73
N THR A 8 31.55 -4.20 22.85
CA THR A 8 30.25 -4.81 23.12
C THR A 8 29.17 -3.73 23.07
N ARG A 9 28.33 -3.75 22.03
CA ARG A 9 27.05 -3.02 22.01
C ARG A 9 26.25 -3.45 23.24
N ARG A 10 26.04 -2.55 24.19
CA ARG A 10 24.97 -2.71 25.19
C ARG A 10 23.70 -2.15 24.57
N CYS A 11 22.83 -3.05 24.14
CA CYS A 11 21.42 -2.77 23.97
C CYS A 11 20.83 -2.47 25.35
N ILE A 12 20.27 -1.29 25.54
CA ILE A 12 19.37 -1.01 26.65
C ILE A 12 17.95 -1.10 26.08
N ASP A 13 17.34 -2.24 26.39
CA ASP A 13 15.91 -2.58 26.50
C ASP A 13 14.97 -2.30 25.32
N SER A 14 14.74 -3.33 24.49
CA SER A 14 13.44 -3.57 23.84
C SER A 14 13.25 -5.08 23.54
N PRO A 15 12.06 -5.65 23.79
CA PRO A 15 11.88 -7.10 23.94
C PRO A 15 11.48 -7.78 22.62
N LEU A 16 12.32 -7.76 21.60
CA LEU A 16 12.15 -8.65 20.45
C LEU A 16 13.45 -9.40 20.20
N ALA A 17 13.38 -10.72 20.29
CA ALA A 17 14.49 -11.64 20.19
C ALA A 17 15.19 -11.51 18.84
N VAL A 18 16.39 -10.91 18.84
CA VAL A 18 17.26 -10.86 17.67
C VAL A 18 18.19 -12.07 17.73
N SER A 19 17.80 -13.18 17.11
CA SER A 19 18.76 -14.24 16.76
C SER A 19 19.45 -13.87 15.46
N CYS A 20 20.73 -13.51 15.55
CA CYS A 20 21.58 -13.17 14.43
C CYS A 20 22.25 -14.44 13.89
N LEU A 21 21.98 -14.81 12.64
CA LEU A 21 22.76 -15.82 11.91
C LEU A 21 23.12 -15.26 10.52
N SER A 22 24.41 -14.97 10.35
CA SER A 22 25.16 -14.86 9.10
C SER A 22 24.63 -13.94 7.98
N ASP A 23 25.24 -12.77 7.85
CA ASP A 23 25.43 -11.89 6.67
C ASP A 23 24.26 -11.54 5.73
N TYR A 24 23.04 -11.97 6.01
CA TYR A 24 21.83 -11.46 5.36
C TYR A 24 20.73 -11.31 6.40
N CYS A 25 20.40 -10.07 6.75
CA CYS A 25 19.13 -9.77 7.40
C CYS A 25 18.05 -9.87 6.32
N LEU A 26 17.63 -11.09 5.96
CA LEU A 26 16.34 -11.29 5.32
C LEU A 26 15.28 -10.97 6.37
N CYS A 27 14.96 -9.68 6.51
CA CYS A 27 13.58 -9.34 6.84
C CYS A 27 12.74 -9.93 5.72
N LYS A 28 12.19 -11.13 5.94
CA LYS A 28 10.95 -11.50 5.28
C LYS A 28 10.01 -10.33 5.53
N LEU A 29 9.85 -9.48 4.53
CA LEU A 29 8.76 -8.53 4.48
C LEU A 29 7.51 -9.38 4.29
N SER A 30 7.00 -9.98 5.38
CA SER A 30 5.62 -10.40 5.37
C SER A 30 4.83 -9.11 5.25
N SER A 31 4.25 -8.94 4.08
CA SER A 31 3.33 -7.87 3.70
C SER A 31 2.50 -7.41 4.91
N ALA A 32 2.81 -6.23 5.43
CA ALA A 32 2.05 -5.59 6.48
C ALA A 32 2.10 -4.07 6.25
N VAL A 33 1.52 -3.64 5.13
CA VAL A 33 0.91 -2.31 5.08
C VAL A 33 -0.37 -2.40 5.93
N GLU A 34 -0.22 -2.38 7.25
CA GLU A 34 -1.35 -2.28 8.17
C GLU A 34 -1.78 -0.83 8.27
N GLY A 35 -2.74 -0.46 7.41
CA GLY A 35 -3.31 0.88 7.32
C GLY A 35 -4.01 1.20 6.00
N GLY A 36 -4.15 0.25 5.08
CA GLY A 36 -4.93 0.43 3.86
C GLY A 36 -6.43 0.51 4.17
N VAL A 37 -7.07 1.62 3.81
CA VAL A 37 -8.51 1.78 3.97
C VAL A 37 -9.22 0.70 3.13
N LYS A 38 -9.98 -0.20 3.76
CA LYS A 38 -10.81 -1.26 3.12
C LYS A 38 -12.02 -0.67 2.37
N VAL A 39 -11.79 0.29 1.47
CA VAL A 39 -12.85 1.01 0.72
C VAL A 39 -13.25 0.24 -0.53
N LEU A 40 -12.40 -0.66 -1.00
CA LEU A 40 -12.49 -1.28 -2.33
C LEU A 40 -12.96 -2.73 -2.28
N ASP A 41 -13.58 -3.13 -1.18
CA ASP A 41 -14.03 -4.50 -0.96
C ASP A 41 -15.56 -4.59 -1.04
N CYS A 42 -16.06 -5.71 -1.53
CA CYS A 42 -17.48 -5.99 -1.50
C CYS A 42 -17.95 -6.23 -0.07
N ARG A 43 -18.91 -5.46 0.41
CA ARG A 43 -19.45 -5.60 1.78
C ARG A 43 -20.29 -6.88 2.02
N VAL A 44 -20.41 -7.76 1.02
CA VAL A 44 -21.12 -9.04 1.11
C VAL A 44 -20.16 -10.22 1.25
N CYS A 45 -19.10 -10.28 0.43
CA CYS A 45 -18.11 -11.37 0.47
C CYS A 45 -16.73 -10.94 0.98
N GLU A 46 -16.54 -9.65 1.26
CA GLU A 46 -15.28 -9.05 1.74
C GLU A 46 -14.10 -9.17 0.77
N ASP A 47 -14.33 -9.62 -0.46
CA ASP A 47 -13.34 -9.67 -1.52
C ASP A 47 -13.14 -8.29 -2.18
N VAL A 48 -11.90 -8.02 -2.59
CA VAL A 48 -11.52 -6.82 -3.37
C VAL A 48 -12.27 -6.81 -4.71
N PHE A 49 -12.77 -5.64 -5.10
CA PHE A 49 -13.37 -5.44 -6.42
C PHE A 49 -12.36 -5.52 -7.55
N THR A 50 -12.77 -6.08 -8.68
CA THR A 50 -11.94 -6.19 -9.90
C THR A 50 -12.52 -5.35 -11.04
N LEU A 51 -11.67 -5.00 -12.02
CA LEU A 51 -12.09 -4.25 -13.20
C LEU A 51 -13.02 -5.06 -14.12
N GLN A 52 -12.83 -6.38 -14.12
CA GLN A 52 -13.53 -7.33 -15.00
C GLN A 52 -13.86 -8.64 -14.26
N GLY A 53 -14.80 -9.42 -14.81
CA GLY A 53 -15.21 -10.71 -14.26
C GLY A 53 -16.20 -10.64 -13.10
N ASP A 54 -16.04 -11.58 -12.16
CA ASP A 54 -17.00 -11.90 -11.10
C ASP A 54 -17.01 -10.88 -9.96
N LYS A 55 -15.87 -10.27 -9.66
CA LYS A 55 -15.76 -9.24 -8.62
C LYS A 55 -15.97 -7.82 -9.16
N VAL A 56 -16.60 -7.67 -10.32
CA VAL A 56 -16.94 -6.34 -10.86
C VAL A 56 -18.01 -5.66 -9.99
N PRO A 57 -17.78 -4.43 -9.50
CA PRO A 57 -18.76 -3.68 -8.73
C PRO A 57 -19.94 -3.24 -9.62
N ARG A 58 -21.15 -3.59 -9.22
CA ARG A 58 -22.41 -3.19 -9.89
C ARG A 58 -23.33 -2.44 -8.95
N LEU A 59 -24.10 -1.53 -9.53
CA LEU A 59 -25.02 -0.64 -8.84
C LEU A 59 -26.44 -1.18 -8.82
N LEU A 60 -27.04 -1.16 -7.64
CA LEU A 60 -28.49 -1.28 -7.45
C LEU A 60 -29.16 0.09 -7.57
N LEU A 61 -30.49 0.13 -7.74
CA LEU A 61 -31.24 1.39 -7.89
C LEU A 61 -31.09 2.32 -6.67
N CYS A 62 -30.84 1.76 -5.50
CA CYS A 62 -30.60 2.52 -4.27
C CYS A 62 -29.19 3.14 -4.18
N GLY A 63 -28.30 2.83 -5.14
CA GLY A 63 -26.92 3.32 -5.18
C GLY A 63 -25.90 2.42 -4.46
N HIS A 64 -26.35 1.41 -3.72
CA HIS A 64 -25.43 0.44 -3.12
C HIS A 64 -24.69 -0.37 -4.19
N THR A 65 -23.41 -0.62 -3.92
CA THR A 65 -22.53 -1.40 -4.78
C THR A 65 -22.29 -2.78 -4.22
N VAL A 66 -22.49 -3.81 -5.05
CA VAL A 66 -22.22 -5.22 -4.72
C VAL A 66 -21.50 -5.85 -5.90
N CYS A 67 -20.62 -6.82 -5.66
CA CYS A 67 -19.91 -7.48 -6.75
C CYS A 67 -20.88 -8.35 -7.57
N HIS A 68 -20.57 -8.54 -8.86
CA HIS A 68 -21.42 -9.29 -9.79
C HIS A 68 -21.78 -10.69 -9.26
N ASP A 69 -20.78 -11.41 -8.78
CA ASP A 69 -20.90 -12.77 -8.23
C ASP A 69 -21.74 -12.85 -6.95
N CYS A 70 -21.72 -11.83 -6.10
CA CYS A 70 -22.64 -11.78 -4.96
C CYS A 70 -24.08 -11.49 -5.40
N LEU A 71 -24.28 -10.63 -6.39
CA LEU A 71 -25.61 -10.32 -6.91
C LEU A 71 -26.27 -11.53 -7.60
N THR A 72 -25.50 -12.38 -8.29
CA THR A 72 -26.03 -13.61 -8.91
C THR A 72 -26.49 -14.64 -7.88
N ARG A 73 -25.96 -14.60 -6.65
CA ARG A 73 -26.37 -15.47 -5.54
C ARG A 73 -27.56 -14.95 -4.74
N LEU A 74 -27.95 -13.69 -4.90
CA LEU A 74 -29.07 -13.12 -4.15
C LEU A 74 -30.42 -13.66 -4.67
N PRO A 75 -31.40 -13.87 -3.78
CA PRO A 75 -32.71 -14.37 -4.17
C PRO A 75 -33.43 -13.34 -5.05
N VAL A 76 -33.85 -13.78 -6.23
CA VAL A 76 -34.66 -12.98 -7.16
C VAL A 76 -36.11 -13.43 -7.07
N HIS A 77 -37.00 -12.49 -6.80
CA HIS A 77 -38.44 -12.74 -6.75
C HIS A 77 -39.07 -12.18 -8.03
N GLY A 78 -39.39 -13.07 -8.96
CA GLY A 78 -39.83 -12.69 -10.31
C GLY A 78 -38.69 -12.03 -11.08
N ARG A 79 -38.75 -10.70 -11.25
CA ARG A 79 -37.70 -9.88 -11.88
C ARG A 79 -37.11 -8.83 -10.94
N LYS A 80 -37.28 -9.00 -9.63
CA LYS A 80 -36.83 -8.04 -8.62
C LYS A 80 -35.78 -8.66 -7.71
N LEU A 81 -34.67 -7.94 -7.55
CA LEU A 81 -33.61 -8.25 -6.62
C LEU A 81 -33.66 -7.24 -5.47
N HIS A 82 -33.53 -7.70 -4.23
CA HIS A 82 -33.51 -6.83 -3.06
C HIS A 82 -32.08 -6.57 -2.60
N CYS A 83 -31.78 -5.30 -2.35
CA CYS A 83 -30.50 -4.89 -1.80
C CYS A 83 -30.24 -5.53 -0.43
N PRO A 84 -29.04 -6.09 -0.16
CA PRO A 84 -28.73 -6.70 1.12
C PRO A 84 -28.59 -5.69 2.27
N PHE A 85 -28.42 -4.40 1.97
CA PHE A 85 -28.17 -3.36 2.98
C PHE A 85 -29.44 -2.60 3.39
N ASP A 86 -30.27 -2.22 2.42
CA ASP A 86 -31.47 -1.38 2.65
C ASP A 86 -32.77 -2.04 2.16
N ARG A 87 -32.69 -3.26 1.60
CA ARG A 87 -33.82 -4.06 1.08
C ARG A 87 -34.61 -3.42 -0.06
N GLN A 88 -34.14 -2.31 -0.63
CA GLN A 88 -34.79 -1.68 -1.78
C GLN A 88 -34.75 -2.59 -3.00
N SER A 89 -35.86 -2.63 -3.74
CA SER A 89 -35.99 -3.48 -4.92
C SER A 89 -35.35 -2.84 -6.15
N THR A 90 -34.55 -3.62 -6.86
CA THR A 90 -34.00 -3.30 -8.17
C THR A 90 -34.64 -4.22 -9.20
N GLU A 91 -35.25 -3.64 -10.24
CA GLU A 91 -35.84 -4.40 -11.33
C GLU A 91 -34.76 -4.86 -12.32
N LEU A 92 -34.84 -6.11 -12.75
CA LEU A 92 -33.89 -6.75 -13.65
C LEU A 92 -34.48 -6.88 -15.06
N GLY A 93 -33.69 -6.44 -16.05
CA GLY A 93 -33.97 -6.63 -17.47
C GLY A 93 -33.76 -8.08 -17.94
N ASP A 94 -33.80 -8.34 -19.25
CA ASP A 94 -33.71 -9.70 -19.79
C ASP A 94 -32.34 -10.33 -19.54
N SER A 95 -31.31 -9.50 -19.43
CA SER A 95 -29.94 -9.91 -19.06
C SER A 95 -29.73 -10.16 -17.56
N GLY A 96 -30.77 -10.06 -16.72
CA GLY A 96 -30.66 -10.27 -15.29
C GLY A 96 -29.62 -9.36 -14.63
N VAL A 97 -28.79 -9.95 -13.76
CA VAL A 97 -27.70 -9.25 -13.04
C VAL A 97 -26.63 -8.69 -14.00
N TRP A 98 -26.40 -9.33 -15.15
CA TRP A 98 -25.44 -8.85 -16.15
C TRP A 98 -25.82 -7.49 -16.74
N GLY A 99 -27.12 -7.18 -16.77
CA GLY A 99 -27.66 -5.90 -17.23
C GLY A 99 -27.53 -4.75 -16.23
N LEU A 100 -27.18 -5.02 -14.96
CA LEU A 100 -26.98 -3.96 -13.97
C LEU A 100 -25.76 -3.11 -14.29
N LYS A 101 -25.90 -1.79 -14.12
CA LYS A 101 -24.83 -0.83 -14.40
C LYS A 101 -23.60 -1.12 -13.53
N LYS A 102 -22.43 -1.09 -14.15
CA LYS A 102 -21.15 -1.09 -13.41
C LYS A 102 -20.99 0.23 -12.65
N ASN A 103 -20.29 0.20 -11.52
CA ASN A 103 -19.88 1.42 -10.83
C ASN A 103 -18.61 1.99 -11.49
N PHE A 104 -18.76 2.74 -12.58
CA PHE A 104 -17.62 3.27 -13.35
C PHE A 104 -16.71 4.20 -12.55
N ALA A 105 -17.24 4.98 -11.61
CA ALA A 105 -16.43 5.85 -10.75
C ALA A 105 -15.49 5.02 -9.85
N LEU A 106 -16.00 3.93 -9.27
CA LEU A 106 -15.18 3.00 -8.50
C LEU A 106 -14.18 2.25 -9.37
N LEU A 107 -14.58 1.85 -10.59
CA LEU A 107 -13.68 1.20 -11.54
C LEU A 107 -12.53 2.10 -11.98
N GLU A 108 -12.80 3.37 -12.26
CA GLU A 108 -11.77 4.35 -12.60
C GLU A 108 -10.80 4.56 -11.43
N LEU A 109 -11.32 4.61 -10.20
CA LEU A 109 -10.47 4.67 -9.01
C LEU A 109 -9.60 3.41 -8.88
N LEU A 110 -10.16 2.23 -9.07
CA LEU A 110 -9.43 0.96 -9.05
C LEU A 110 -8.31 0.93 -10.10
N GLU A 111 -8.60 1.40 -11.31
CA GLU A 111 -7.63 1.48 -12.40
C GLU A 111 -6.47 2.42 -12.05
N ARG A 112 -6.76 3.61 -11.53
CA ARG A 112 -5.73 4.57 -11.09
C ARG A 112 -4.87 4.02 -9.95
N LEU A 113 -5.46 3.27 -9.02
CA LEU A 113 -4.72 2.66 -7.92
C LEU A 113 -3.84 1.49 -8.38
N GLN A 114 -4.29 0.71 -9.37
CA GLN A 114 -3.45 -0.33 -9.99
C GLN A 114 -2.25 0.29 -10.72
N VAL A 115 -2.43 1.41 -11.42
CA VAL A 115 -1.32 2.15 -12.07
C VAL A 115 -0.28 2.65 -11.07
N LEU A 116 -0.67 2.98 -9.83
CA LEU A 116 0.28 3.33 -8.76
C LEU A 116 0.99 2.12 -8.15
N GLN A 117 0.49 0.90 -8.40
CA GLN A 117 1.03 -0.34 -7.87
C GLN A 117 1.86 -1.13 -8.89
N GLU A 118 1.72 -0.82 -10.18
CA GLU A 118 2.63 -1.28 -11.24
C GLU A 118 4.02 -0.63 -11.01
N PRO A 119 5.07 -1.41 -10.67
CA PRO A 119 6.42 -0.87 -10.74
C PRO A 119 6.71 -0.58 -12.22
N LEU A 120 7.12 0.65 -12.53
CA LEU A 120 7.62 1.04 -13.85
C LEU A 120 8.76 0.09 -14.27
N THR A 121 8.46 -0.99 -14.98
CA THR A 121 9.46 -1.80 -15.68
C THR A 121 9.47 -1.38 -17.14
N THR A 122 10.17 -0.28 -17.42
CA THR A 122 10.86 -0.11 -18.70
C THR A 122 12.34 -0.26 -18.44
N CYS A 123 12.95 -1.17 -19.18
CA CYS A 123 14.36 -1.49 -19.19
C CYS A 123 15.21 -0.25 -19.54
N ASP A 124 15.74 0.40 -18.52
CA ASP A 124 17.15 0.76 -18.47
C ASP A 124 17.65 0.44 -17.06
N ASN A 125 18.75 -0.28 -17.04
CA ASN A 125 19.37 -0.87 -15.88
C ASN A 125 19.96 0.21 -14.97
N GLU A 126 19.16 0.85 -14.12
CA GLU A 126 19.62 1.47 -12.87
C GLU A 126 18.61 1.22 -11.75
N SER A 127 19.05 0.43 -10.77
CA SER A 127 18.45 0.32 -9.46
C SER A 127 18.17 1.72 -8.90
N ARG A 128 16.91 2.12 -8.81
CA ARG A 128 16.51 3.27 -8.00
C ARG A 128 16.60 2.89 -6.53
N ASP A 129 17.84 2.86 -6.09
CA ASP A 129 18.27 3.07 -4.73
C ASP A 129 17.77 4.46 -4.34
N ASP A 130 16.55 4.57 -3.82
CA ASP A 130 16.01 5.82 -3.28
C ASP A 130 16.76 6.25 -1.98
N THR A 131 18.00 5.80 -1.78
CA THR A 131 18.91 6.40 -0.81
C THR A 131 19.54 7.63 -1.41
N VAL A 132 19.04 8.79 -0.98
CA VAL A 132 19.66 10.08 -1.28
C VAL A 132 21.04 10.10 -0.60
N ARG A 133 22.10 10.33 -1.38
CA ARG A 133 23.47 10.45 -0.84
C ARG A 133 23.63 11.77 -0.10
N CYS A 134 24.55 11.77 0.86
CA CYS A 134 24.94 12.99 1.55
C CYS A 134 25.80 13.86 0.64
N ASP A 135 25.45 15.13 0.48
CA ASP A 135 26.13 16.07 -0.40
C ASP A 135 27.58 16.37 0.04
N GLU A 136 27.90 16.15 1.32
CA GLU A 136 29.25 16.32 1.88
C GLU A 136 30.14 15.06 1.75
N ASN A 137 29.53 13.87 1.58
CA ASN A 137 30.29 12.63 1.41
C ASN A 137 29.45 11.56 0.70
N ASP A 138 29.92 11.14 -0.48
CA ASP A 138 29.24 10.15 -1.33
C ASP A 138 29.15 8.74 -0.72
N GLU A 139 29.99 8.44 0.28
CA GLU A 139 29.93 7.19 1.05
C GLU A 139 28.87 7.21 2.16
N HIS A 140 28.27 8.37 2.44
CA HIS A 140 27.23 8.54 3.45
C HIS A 140 25.82 8.63 2.83
N ILE A 141 24.83 8.15 3.57
CA ILE A 141 23.42 8.25 3.20
C ILE A 141 22.81 9.42 3.98
N ALA A 142 22.11 10.30 3.27
CA ALA A 142 21.43 11.42 3.87
C ALA A 142 20.20 10.96 4.66
N ASN A 143 20.03 11.50 5.87
CA ASN A 143 18.85 11.32 6.71
C ASN A 143 18.25 12.66 7.16
N ILE A 144 18.84 13.78 6.76
CA ILE A 144 18.44 15.14 7.11
C ILE A 144 18.51 16.02 5.86
N TYR A 145 17.53 16.89 5.65
CA TYR A 145 17.55 17.93 4.62
C TYR A 145 17.63 19.32 5.26
N CYS A 146 18.60 20.12 4.85
CA CYS A 146 18.77 21.49 5.32
C CYS A 146 18.03 22.46 4.39
N THR A 147 16.94 23.08 4.85
CA THR A 147 16.18 24.04 4.04
C THR A 147 16.87 25.39 3.86
N VAL A 148 17.95 25.64 4.61
CA VAL A 148 18.73 26.90 4.52
C VAL A 148 19.82 26.77 3.45
N CYS A 149 20.43 25.59 3.35
CA CYS A 149 21.47 25.31 2.36
C CYS A 149 20.94 24.54 1.14
N GLU A 150 19.71 24.05 1.21
CA GLU A 150 19.09 23.19 0.19
C GLU A 150 19.89 21.92 -0.12
N THR A 151 20.50 21.33 0.91
CA THR A 151 21.37 20.15 0.83
C THR A 151 20.87 18.96 1.64
N ASN A 152 21.20 17.75 1.18
CA ASN A 152 20.93 16.47 1.84
C ASN A 152 22.17 16.03 2.62
N LEU A 153 22.04 15.81 3.93
CA LEU A 153 23.15 15.53 4.84
C LEU A 153 22.88 14.30 5.69
N CYS A 154 23.93 13.59 6.09
CA CYS A 154 23.85 12.64 7.20
C CYS A 154 23.93 13.39 8.55
N SER A 155 23.61 12.71 9.65
CA SER A 155 23.67 13.28 11.01
C SER A 155 25.02 13.92 11.33
N ASP A 156 26.10 13.23 10.98
CA ASP A 156 27.45 13.65 11.36
C ASP A 156 27.89 14.85 10.52
N CYS A 157 27.57 14.84 9.22
CA CYS A 157 27.83 15.96 8.33
C CYS A 157 27.00 17.18 8.74
N ALA A 158 25.71 17.01 9.07
CA ALA A 158 24.85 18.07 9.57
C ALA A 158 25.39 18.68 10.87
N GLU A 159 25.88 17.89 11.81
CA GLU A 159 26.49 18.41 13.04
C GLU A 159 27.81 19.14 12.81
N SER A 160 28.59 18.72 11.80
CA SER A 160 29.88 19.33 11.50
C SER A 160 29.77 20.64 10.70
N THR A 161 28.86 20.72 9.73
CA THR A 161 28.67 21.88 8.86
C THR A 161 27.63 22.86 9.41
N HIS A 162 26.67 22.38 10.21
CA HIS A 162 25.63 23.17 10.87
C HIS A 162 25.74 23.16 12.40
N SER A 163 26.95 23.05 12.95
CA SER A 163 27.20 23.26 14.38
C SER A 163 26.90 24.71 14.77
N THR A 164 25.62 25.07 14.90
CA THR A 164 25.22 26.31 15.57
C THR A 164 25.39 26.07 17.06
N LYS A 165 26.64 26.14 17.50
CA LYS A 165 26.99 26.22 18.92
C LYS A 165 26.68 27.64 19.38
N THR A 166 25.41 27.89 19.70
CA THR A 166 25.02 29.10 20.42
C THR A 166 25.54 28.97 21.85
N LEU A 167 26.51 29.81 22.21
CA LEU A 167 26.93 30.08 23.59
C LEU A 167 25.83 30.81 24.36
#